data_AF-A0A968JLH9-F1
#
_entry.id   AF-A0A968JLH9-F1
#
_cell.length_a   1.000
_cell.length_b   1.000
_cell.length_c   1.000
_cell.angle_alpha   90.00
_cell.angle_beta   90.00
_cell.angle_gamma   90.00
#
_symmetry.space_group_name_H-M   'P 1'
#
loop_
_entity.id
_entity.type
_entity.pdbx_description
1 polymer ?
#
loop_
_entity_poly.entity_id
_entity_poly.type
_entity_poly.pdbx_seq_one_letter_code
_entity_poly.pdbx_strand_id
1 'polypeptide(L)'
;MHCKECHGTALSNGVHSLKEKGKMVINHFTNKIPEEIRMNEKQLLQVMDKCNRCHSSEFAKWKSGGHSASYAAIFLDSVHNKTEQLNFDCLRCHGMFYEGTTADLIHPLDTKGPWMFRVAEKADDPAIPCMTCHQIHTVGEPAQKPDHANPSTIFYSRKDKEDKVSFFDRHEKKHVSSSLLPQLKLVHHDSTVNVSEDDIMKNCIQCHAPNGFHEAGTSDDRTPRGVHEGLIVYLVMNPTAMMQKTVVKIAILLFQTATLM
;
A
#
# COMPACT_ATOMS: atom_id res chain seq x y z
N MET A 1 20.19 -2.01 -9.00
CA MET A 1 19.36 -0.87 -9.46
C MET A 1 20.05 0.42 -9.05
N HIS A 2 20.17 1.41 -9.94
CA HIS A 2 20.80 2.69 -9.63
C HIS A 2 19.76 3.76 -9.29
N CYS A 3 20.05 4.66 -8.34
CA CYS A 3 19.11 5.71 -7.90
C CYS A 3 18.57 6.58 -9.05
N LYS A 4 19.38 6.77 -10.10
CA LYS A 4 19.00 7.55 -11.30
C LYS A 4 17.86 6.93 -12.10
N GLU A 5 17.67 5.61 -12.02
CA GLU A 5 16.60 4.93 -12.75
C GLU A 5 15.23 5.28 -12.17
N CYS A 6 15.14 5.55 -10.85
CA CYS A 6 13.91 5.98 -10.19
C CYS A 6 13.82 7.52 -10.11
N HIS A 7 14.89 8.19 -9.66
CA HIS A 7 14.86 9.63 -9.40
C HIS A 7 15.23 10.51 -10.60
N GLY A 8 15.68 9.91 -11.71
CA GLY A 8 16.27 10.66 -12.82
C GLY A 8 17.66 11.23 -12.52
N THR A 9 18.19 11.99 -13.46
CA THR A 9 19.47 12.72 -13.36
C THR A 9 19.24 14.14 -12.80
N ALA A 10 20.33 14.89 -12.52
CA ALA A 10 20.22 16.27 -12.02
C ALA A 10 19.50 17.24 -12.98
N LEU A 11 19.36 16.86 -14.25
CA LEU A 11 18.75 17.67 -15.30
C LEU A 11 17.32 17.23 -15.65
N SER A 12 16.85 16.08 -15.17
CA SER A 12 15.60 15.49 -15.67
C SER A 12 14.32 16.19 -15.21
N ASN A 13 14.34 17.01 -14.14
CA ASN A 13 13.14 17.65 -13.57
C ASN A 13 13.27 19.18 -13.36
N GLY A 14 14.08 19.88 -14.19
CA GLY A 14 14.22 21.34 -14.15
C GLY A 14 14.87 21.92 -12.89
N VAL A 15 14.63 23.21 -12.59
CA VAL A 15 15.31 23.99 -11.53
C VAL A 15 15.11 23.38 -10.13
N HIS A 16 13.95 22.78 -9.86
CA HIS A 16 13.69 22.11 -8.59
C HIS A 16 14.55 20.85 -8.41
N SER A 17 14.82 20.10 -9.49
CA SER A 17 15.76 18.97 -9.48
C SER A 17 17.18 19.39 -9.14
N LEU A 18 17.65 20.52 -9.71
CA LEU A 18 18.97 21.06 -9.44
C LEU A 18 19.15 21.45 -7.98
N LYS A 19 18.16 22.09 -7.35
CA LYS A 19 18.20 22.47 -5.92
C LYS A 19 18.25 21.25 -5.00
N GLU A 20 17.37 20.27 -5.22
CA GLU A 20 17.30 19.06 -4.39
C GLU A 20 18.54 18.17 -4.57
N LYS A 21 19.02 17.99 -5.81
CA LYS A 21 20.24 17.22 -6.08
C LYS A 21 21.48 17.96 -5.60
N GLY A 22 21.53 19.29 -5.69
CA GLY A 22 22.59 20.10 -5.10
C GLY A 22 22.68 19.93 -3.58
N LYS A 23 21.54 19.96 -2.88
CA LYS A 23 21.47 19.65 -1.44
C LYS A 23 21.95 18.23 -1.13
N MET A 24 21.55 17.24 -1.93
CA MET A 24 21.98 15.85 -1.75
C MET A 24 23.51 15.71 -1.85
N VAL A 25 24.12 16.38 -2.82
CA VAL A 25 25.59 16.42 -3.00
C VAL A 25 26.26 17.08 -1.79
N ILE A 26 25.77 18.25 -1.35
CA ILE A 26 26.29 18.95 -0.17
C ILE A 26 26.19 18.05 1.08
N ASN A 27 25.05 17.41 1.28
CA ASN A 27 24.80 16.50 2.40
C ASN A 27 25.76 15.30 2.39
N HIS A 28 26.01 14.72 1.21
CA HIS A 28 26.99 13.66 1.03
C HIS A 28 28.41 14.11 1.41
N PHE A 29 28.84 15.29 0.96
CA PHE A 29 30.18 15.82 1.29
C PHE A 29 30.33 16.30 2.73
N THR A 30 29.23 16.69 3.38
CA THR A 30 29.21 17.12 4.79
C THR A 30 28.94 15.99 5.76
N ASN A 31 28.84 14.74 5.27
CA ASN A 31 28.45 13.55 6.02
C ASN A 31 27.16 13.72 6.84
N LYS A 32 26.31 14.66 6.42
CA LYS A 32 24.97 14.84 6.97
C LYS A 32 24.05 13.92 6.21
N ILE A 33 23.63 12.83 6.83
CA ILE A 33 22.52 12.03 6.30
C ILE A 33 21.27 12.89 6.49
N PRO A 34 20.61 13.40 5.42
CA PRO A 34 19.35 14.08 5.61
C PRO A 34 18.39 13.07 6.25
N GLU A 35 17.89 13.38 7.44
CA GLU A 35 17.06 12.47 8.22
C GLU A 35 15.79 12.02 7.48
N GLU A 36 15.31 12.77 6.48
CA GLU A 36 14.19 12.37 5.61
C GLU A 36 14.25 13.04 4.23
N ILE A 37 14.44 12.24 3.17
CA ILE A 37 14.20 12.68 1.78
C ILE A 37 12.70 12.56 1.51
N ARG A 38 12.00 13.69 1.37
CA ARG A 38 10.55 13.73 1.11
C ARG A 38 10.26 14.07 -0.35
N MET A 39 9.26 13.40 -0.94
CA MET A 39 8.75 13.69 -2.28
C MET A 39 7.36 14.30 -2.16
N ASN A 40 7.05 15.30 -2.97
CA ASN A 40 5.65 15.70 -3.17
C ASN A 40 4.93 14.69 -4.07
N GLU A 41 3.61 14.78 -4.11
CA GLU A 41 2.76 13.88 -4.90
C GLU A 41 3.18 13.81 -6.37
N LYS A 42 3.44 14.96 -7.01
CA LYS A 42 3.85 15.00 -8.42
C LYS A 42 5.14 14.22 -8.66
N GLN A 43 6.14 14.38 -7.79
CA GLN A 43 7.39 13.64 -7.87
C GLN A 43 7.16 12.14 -7.65
N LEU A 44 6.28 11.80 -6.71
CA LEU A 44 5.93 10.43 -6.39
C LEU A 44 5.28 9.71 -7.58
N LEU A 45 4.31 10.34 -8.24
CA LEU A 45 3.65 9.79 -9.42
C LEU A 45 4.64 9.59 -10.58
N GLN A 46 5.57 10.53 -10.78
CA GLN A 46 6.65 10.37 -11.75
C GLN A 46 7.60 9.19 -11.43
N VAL A 47 7.84 8.91 -10.15
CA VAL A 47 8.62 7.73 -9.73
C VAL A 47 7.80 6.46 -9.97
N MET A 48 6.51 6.47 -9.67
CA MET A 48 5.60 5.34 -9.90
C MET A 48 5.59 4.89 -11.35
N ASP A 49 5.53 5.82 -12.30
CA ASP A 49 5.58 5.52 -13.73
C ASP A 49 6.86 4.76 -14.14
N LYS A 50 7.98 5.08 -13.50
CA LYS A 50 9.26 4.39 -13.74
C LYS A 50 9.28 3.00 -13.12
N CYS A 51 8.54 2.76 -12.04
CA CYS A 51 8.44 1.43 -11.43
C CYS A 51 7.88 0.40 -12.43
N ASN A 52 6.93 0.79 -13.29
CA ASN A 52 6.33 -0.07 -14.30
C ASN A 52 7.35 -0.69 -15.28
N ARG A 53 8.52 -0.06 -15.49
CA ARG A 53 9.57 -0.62 -16.34
C ARG A 53 10.11 -1.95 -15.82
N CYS A 54 10.11 -2.16 -14.50
CA CYS A 54 10.60 -3.39 -13.86
C CYS A 54 9.49 -4.19 -13.18
N HIS A 55 8.48 -3.51 -12.62
CA HIS A 55 7.35 -4.08 -11.88
C HIS A 55 6.06 -4.03 -12.72
N SER A 56 6.14 -4.48 -13.98
CA SER A 56 5.04 -4.37 -14.95
C SER A 56 3.83 -5.23 -14.58
N SER A 57 4.05 -6.39 -13.98
CA SER A 57 2.98 -7.29 -13.50
C SER A 57 2.22 -6.67 -12.33
N GLU A 58 2.94 -6.13 -11.35
CA GLU A 58 2.40 -5.48 -10.16
C GLU A 58 1.67 -4.20 -10.54
N PHE A 59 2.25 -3.40 -11.44
CA PHE A 59 1.61 -2.22 -11.98
C PHE A 59 0.33 -2.54 -12.74
N ALA A 60 0.33 -3.59 -13.58
CA ALA A 60 -0.87 -4.05 -14.28
C ALA A 60 -1.97 -4.49 -13.30
N LYS A 61 -1.62 -5.24 -12.25
CA LYS A 61 -2.57 -5.65 -11.20
C LYS A 61 -3.14 -4.45 -10.44
N TRP A 62 -2.30 -3.49 -10.06
CA TRP A 62 -2.73 -2.24 -9.43
C TRP A 62 -3.69 -1.49 -10.36
N LYS A 63 -3.31 -1.31 -11.63
CA LYS A 63 -4.09 -0.61 -12.66
C LYS A 63 -5.43 -1.29 -12.96
N SER A 64 -5.51 -2.62 -12.87
CA SER A 64 -6.78 -3.37 -13.04
C SER A 64 -7.63 -3.44 -11.78
N GLY A 65 -7.10 -3.00 -10.63
CA GLY A 65 -7.76 -3.09 -9.32
C GLY A 65 -8.31 -1.75 -8.82
N GLY A 66 -9.07 -1.80 -7.74
CA GLY A 66 -9.69 -0.61 -7.13
C GLY A 66 -8.68 0.42 -6.57
N HIS A 67 -7.44 0.01 -6.28
CA HIS A 67 -6.40 0.95 -5.85
C HIS A 67 -5.95 1.93 -6.94
N SER A 68 -6.27 1.67 -8.21
CA SER A 68 -6.03 2.63 -9.29
C SER A 68 -7.10 3.71 -9.41
N ALA A 69 -8.08 3.76 -8.49
CA ALA A 69 -9.11 4.78 -8.49
C ALA A 69 -8.51 6.19 -8.53
N SER A 70 -8.99 6.98 -9.48
CA SER A 70 -8.61 8.38 -9.58
C SER A 70 -9.31 9.22 -8.51
N TYR A 71 -8.80 10.43 -8.30
CA TYR A 71 -9.51 11.42 -7.49
C TYR A 71 -10.96 11.60 -7.97
N ALA A 72 -11.20 11.68 -9.28
CA ALA A 72 -12.56 11.86 -9.81
C ALA A 72 -13.48 10.67 -9.47
N ALA A 73 -12.96 9.44 -9.59
CA ALA A 73 -13.73 8.25 -9.27
C ALA A 73 -14.15 8.21 -7.79
N ILE A 74 -13.32 8.73 -6.89
CA ILE A 74 -13.60 8.76 -5.45
C ILE A 74 -14.47 9.97 -5.07
N PHE A 75 -14.05 11.17 -5.44
CA PHE A 75 -14.63 12.41 -4.91
C PHE A 75 -15.80 12.95 -5.73
N LEU A 76 -16.02 12.49 -6.96
CA LEU A 76 -17.17 12.94 -7.77
C LEU A 76 -18.27 11.87 -7.88
N ASP A 77 -18.26 10.84 -7.02
CA ASP A 77 -19.33 9.85 -6.96
C ASP A 77 -20.64 10.48 -6.47
N SER A 78 -21.56 10.72 -7.40
CA SER A 78 -22.84 11.40 -7.10
C SER A 78 -23.80 10.61 -6.20
N VAL A 79 -23.56 9.31 -5.99
CA VAL A 79 -24.36 8.47 -5.09
C VAL A 79 -23.83 8.64 -3.67
N HIS A 80 -22.52 8.46 -3.47
CA HIS A 80 -21.86 8.61 -2.18
C HIS A 80 -21.93 10.05 -1.64
N ASN A 81 -21.70 11.04 -2.51
CA ASN A 81 -21.66 12.46 -2.11
C ASN A 81 -23.01 12.99 -1.59
N LYS A 82 -24.11 12.26 -1.80
CA LYS A 82 -25.43 12.61 -1.23
C LYS A 82 -25.63 12.05 0.17
N THR A 83 -24.84 11.05 0.57
CA THR A 83 -24.97 10.36 1.85
C THR A 83 -23.92 10.78 2.86
N GLU A 84 -22.73 11.17 2.40
CA GLU A 84 -21.61 11.56 3.26
C GLU A 84 -21.08 12.93 2.84
N GLN A 85 -20.86 13.82 3.82
CA GLN A 85 -20.23 15.11 3.56
C GLN A 85 -18.71 14.93 3.50
N LEU A 86 -18.07 15.50 2.47
CA LEU A 86 -16.61 15.48 2.39
C LEU A 86 -15.98 16.10 3.64
N ASN A 87 -15.13 15.34 4.32
CA ASN A 87 -14.38 15.77 5.48
C ASN A 87 -12.87 15.55 5.27
N PHE A 88 -12.04 16.14 6.14
CA PHE A 88 -10.59 16.06 6.01
C PHE A 88 -10.04 14.62 6.10
N ASP A 89 -10.70 13.74 6.85
CA ASP A 89 -10.27 12.36 7.05
C ASP A 89 -10.39 11.53 5.76
N CYS A 90 -11.19 11.96 4.77
CA CYS A 90 -11.21 11.32 3.46
C CYS A 90 -9.81 11.32 2.81
N LEU A 91 -8.98 12.33 3.07
CA LEU A 91 -7.60 12.40 2.56
C LEU A 91 -6.63 11.49 3.32
N ARG A 92 -7.02 10.93 4.47
CA ARG A 92 -6.20 9.95 5.21
C ARG A 92 -5.96 8.69 4.39
N CYS A 93 -6.90 8.32 3.52
CA CYS A 93 -6.82 7.13 2.66
C CYS A 93 -6.86 7.48 1.18
N HIS A 94 -7.70 8.45 0.78
CA HIS A 94 -7.92 8.83 -0.63
C HIS A 94 -7.21 10.14 -1.01
N GLY A 95 -5.99 10.32 -0.50
CA GLY A 95 -5.17 11.46 -0.87
C GLY A 95 -3.96 11.64 0.02
N MET A 96 -3.31 10.50 0.31
CA MET A 96 -2.26 10.40 1.33
C MET A 96 -1.05 11.28 1.02
N PHE A 97 -0.79 11.55 -0.26
CA PHE A 97 0.30 12.41 -0.72
C PHE A 97 -0.15 13.81 -1.14
N TYR A 98 -1.47 14.06 -1.22
CA TYR A 98 -1.98 15.39 -1.54
C TYR A 98 -1.68 16.37 -0.41
N GLU A 99 -0.99 17.45 -0.76
CA GLU A 99 -0.46 18.41 0.22
C GLU A 99 -1.48 19.46 0.68
N GLY A 100 -2.62 19.58 -0.02
CA GLY A 100 -3.70 20.51 0.31
C GLY A 100 -4.77 19.94 1.24
N THR A 101 -5.87 20.65 1.36
CA THR A 101 -7.08 20.26 2.10
C THR A 101 -8.20 19.82 1.16
N THR A 102 -9.26 19.20 1.69
CA THR A 102 -10.45 18.89 0.86
C THR A 102 -11.09 20.13 0.26
N ALA A 103 -11.02 21.28 0.93
CA ALA A 103 -11.50 22.56 0.42
C ALA A 103 -10.67 23.11 -0.75
N ASP A 104 -9.39 22.75 -0.83
CA ASP A 104 -8.51 23.11 -1.95
C ASP A 104 -8.75 22.21 -3.17
N LEU A 105 -9.31 21.01 -2.94
CA LEU A 105 -9.51 20.00 -3.96
C LEU A 105 -10.92 20.04 -4.57
N ILE A 106 -11.96 20.13 -3.74
CA ILE A 106 -13.37 19.96 -4.12
C ILE A 106 -14.22 21.13 -3.63
N HIS A 107 -15.29 21.43 -4.37
CA HIS A 107 -16.39 22.29 -3.95
C HIS A 107 -17.72 21.90 -4.61
N PRO A 108 -18.88 22.19 -3.99
CA PRO A 108 -19.04 22.61 -2.59
C PRO A 108 -18.73 21.45 -1.62
N LEU A 109 -18.46 21.77 -0.35
CA LEU A 109 -18.25 20.78 0.71
C LEU A 109 -19.56 20.53 1.47
N ASP A 110 -20.60 20.12 0.76
CA ASP A 110 -21.93 19.78 1.32
C ASP A 110 -22.47 18.50 0.68
N THR A 111 -23.63 17.99 1.09
CA THR A 111 -24.24 16.81 0.48
C THR A 111 -25.24 17.13 -0.65
N LYS A 112 -25.34 18.40 -1.05
CA LYS A 112 -26.29 18.87 -2.08
C LYS A 112 -25.67 18.79 -3.45
N GLY A 113 -24.38 19.16 -3.56
CA GLY A 113 -23.63 19.13 -4.80
C GLY A 113 -24.24 19.99 -5.91
N PRO A 114 -23.85 19.74 -7.18
CA PRO A 114 -22.83 18.77 -7.60
C PRO A 114 -21.43 19.18 -7.15
N TRP A 115 -20.61 18.20 -6.75
CA TRP A 115 -19.20 18.44 -6.45
C TRP A 115 -18.40 18.62 -7.73
N MET A 116 -17.37 19.46 -7.67
CA MET A 116 -16.49 19.79 -8.76
C MET A 116 -15.08 20.02 -8.22
N PHE A 117 -14.08 19.63 -9.01
CA PHE A 117 -12.69 19.96 -8.70
C PHE A 117 -12.45 21.46 -8.80
N ARG A 118 -11.64 21.97 -7.87
CA ARG A 118 -11.04 23.31 -8.00
C ARG A 118 -9.78 23.29 -8.85
N VAL A 119 -9.09 22.15 -8.89
CA VAL A 119 -7.88 21.92 -9.68
C VAL A 119 -8.19 20.75 -10.62
N ALA A 120 -8.62 21.07 -11.84
CA ALA A 120 -9.09 20.08 -12.80
C ALA A 120 -8.01 19.02 -13.13
N GLU A 121 -6.74 19.42 -13.12
CA GLU A 121 -5.60 18.54 -13.39
C GLU A 121 -5.46 17.40 -12.36
N LYS A 122 -6.10 17.51 -11.19
CA LYS A 122 -6.07 16.47 -10.16
C LYS A 122 -7.06 15.34 -10.43
N ALA A 123 -8.06 15.55 -11.28
CA ALA A 123 -9.16 14.60 -11.47
C ALA A 123 -8.68 13.19 -11.86
N ASP A 124 -7.65 13.11 -12.70
CA ASP A 124 -7.12 11.86 -13.24
C ASP A 124 -5.95 11.29 -12.43
N ASP A 125 -5.42 12.04 -11.46
CA ASP A 125 -4.35 11.54 -10.58
C ASP A 125 -4.90 10.36 -9.74
N PRO A 126 -4.08 9.32 -9.46
CA PRO A 126 -4.52 8.21 -8.62
C PRO A 126 -4.57 8.64 -7.14
N ALA A 127 -5.67 8.32 -6.47
CA ALA A 127 -5.87 8.66 -5.05
C ALA A 127 -5.06 7.73 -4.11
N ILE A 128 -4.71 6.53 -4.58
CA ILE A 128 -4.00 5.48 -3.82
C ILE A 128 -2.79 4.97 -4.63
N PRO A 129 -1.69 5.75 -4.73
CA PRO A 129 -0.50 5.33 -5.46
C PRO A 129 0.25 4.21 -4.72
N CYS A 130 1.15 3.48 -5.39
CA CYS A 130 1.84 2.30 -4.82
C CYS A 130 2.52 2.58 -3.47
N MET A 131 3.06 3.78 -3.30
CA MET A 131 3.78 4.18 -2.08
C MET A 131 2.87 4.44 -0.89
N THR A 132 1.54 4.37 -1.03
CA THR A 132 0.62 4.28 0.11
C THR A 132 0.92 3.06 0.98
N CYS A 133 1.28 1.93 0.35
CA CYS A 133 1.56 0.66 1.03
C CYS A 133 3.03 0.22 0.94
N HIS A 134 3.82 0.83 0.06
CA HIS A 134 5.20 0.43 -0.20
C HIS A 134 6.20 1.53 0.11
N GLN A 135 7.09 1.26 1.06
CA GLN A 135 8.25 2.10 1.32
C GLN A 135 9.42 1.71 0.41
N ILE A 136 9.92 2.68 -0.36
CA ILE A 136 11.03 2.46 -1.31
C ILE A 136 12.38 2.42 -0.58
N HIS A 137 12.61 3.34 0.36
CA HIS A 137 13.85 3.43 1.12
C HIS A 137 13.64 2.89 2.52
N THR A 138 14.29 1.78 2.83
CA THR A 138 14.22 1.16 4.15
C THR A 138 15.60 1.07 4.75
N VAL A 139 15.70 1.34 6.05
CA VAL A 139 16.96 1.21 6.77
C VAL A 139 17.36 -0.27 6.80
N GLY A 140 18.63 -0.54 6.50
CA GLY A 140 19.19 -1.89 6.56
C GLY A 140 20.34 -2.08 5.59
N GLU A 141 20.99 -3.25 5.72
CA GLU A 141 22.05 -3.66 4.82
C GLU A 141 21.49 -4.14 3.47
N PRO A 142 22.17 -3.85 2.35
CA PRO A 142 21.84 -4.42 1.06
C PRO A 142 21.67 -5.94 1.15
N ALA A 143 20.70 -6.47 0.40
CA ALA A 143 20.49 -7.92 0.34
C ALA A 143 21.79 -8.61 -0.11
N GLN A 144 22.26 -9.55 0.72
CA GLN A 144 23.43 -10.36 0.42
C GLN A 144 22.99 -11.70 -0.16
N LYS A 145 23.83 -12.31 -0.99
CA LYS A 145 23.58 -13.67 -1.45
C LYS A 145 23.56 -14.60 -0.23
N PRO A 146 22.56 -15.49 -0.10
CA PRO A 146 22.55 -16.45 1.00
C PRO A 146 23.74 -17.40 0.88
N ASP A 147 24.15 -17.99 2.00
CA ASP A 147 25.17 -19.04 2.01
C ASP A 147 24.56 -20.35 1.48
N HIS A 148 24.88 -20.69 0.24
CA HIS A 148 24.32 -21.87 -0.42
C HIS A 148 24.80 -23.19 0.20
N ALA A 149 25.86 -23.16 1.03
CA ALA A 149 26.30 -24.33 1.80
C ALA A 149 25.45 -24.56 3.06
N ASN A 150 24.67 -23.57 3.50
CA ASN A 150 23.80 -23.68 4.66
C ASN A 150 22.32 -23.79 4.23
N PRO A 151 21.72 -25.00 4.29
CA PRO A 151 20.34 -25.23 3.88
C PRO A 151 19.34 -24.27 4.54
N SER A 152 19.54 -23.92 5.82
CA SER A 152 18.63 -23.01 6.53
C SER A 152 18.53 -21.59 5.94
N THR A 153 19.54 -21.15 5.17
CA THR A 153 19.55 -19.82 4.54
C THR A 153 18.98 -19.81 3.12
N ILE A 154 18.83 -20.99 2.50
CA ILE A 154 18.31 -21.16 1.13
C ILE A 154 16.95 -21.86 1.09
N PHE A 155 16.53 -22.48 2.19
CA PHE A 155 15.28 -23.23 2.26
C PHE A 155 14.05 -22.33 2.15
N TYR A 156 12.96 -22.84 1.58
CA TYR A 156 11.73 -22.08 1.31
C TYR A 156 11.01 -21.59 2.57
N SER A 157 11.27 -22.22 3.73
CA SER A 157 10.74 -21.78 5.02
C SER A 157 11.68 -20.81 5.76
N ARG A 158 12.72 -20.29 5.08
CA ARG A 158 13.55 -19.23 5.68
C ARG A 158 12.64 -18.06 6.03
N LYS A 159 12.90 -17.43 7.18
CA LYS A 159 12.25 -16.16 7.50
C LYS A 159 12.87 -15.13 6.55
N ASP A 160 12.18 -14.81 5.46
CA ASP A 160 12.60 -13.72 4.59
C ASP A 160 12.78 -12.46 5.45
N LYS A 161 13.75 -11.62 5.07
CA LYS A 161 13.85 -10.27 5.64
C LYS A 161 12.60 -9.51 5.18
N GLU A 162 11.55 -9.61 5.99
CA GLU A 162 10.21 -8.99 5.91
C GLU A 162 9.89 -8.31 4.58
N ASP A 163 8.92 -8.84 3.83
CA ASP A 163 8.30 -8.10 2.73
C ASP A 163 7.71 -6.81 3.31
N LYS A 164 8.36 -5.69 3.00
CA LYS A 164 8.20 -4.38 3.65
C LYS A 164 6.95 -3.66 3.13
N VAL A 165 5.78 -4.19 3.44
CA VAL A 165 4.57 -3.37 3.44
C VAL A 165 4.63 -2.41 4.62
N SER A 166 4.15 -1.20 4.38
CA SER A 166 4.11 -0.13 5.37
C SER A 166 2.97 0.82 5.05
N PHE A 167 2.36 1.38 6.08
CA PHE A 167 1.31 2.37 5.92
C PHE A 167 1.93 3.76 5.87
N PHE A 168 1.68 4.52 4.81
CA PHE A 168 2.10 5.92 4.79
C PHE A 168 1.15 6.79 5.64
N ASP A 169 1.59 7.26 6.79
CA ASP A 169 0.81 8.21 7.56
C ASP A 169 0.93 9.61 6.94
N ARG A 170 -0.19 10.15 6.47
CA ARG A 170 -0.27 11.48 5.84
C ARG A 170 0.09 12.62 6.80
N HIS A 171 -0.28 12.51 8.07
CA HIS A 171 -0.07 13.56 9.07
C HIS A 171 1.42 13.68 9.39
N GLU A 172 2.05 12.56 9.67
CA GLU A 172 3.48 12.48 9.97
C GLU A 172 4.36 12.58 8.72
N LYS A 173 3.77 12.29 7.54
CA LYS A 173 4.45 12.12 6.25
C LYS A 173 5.52 11.04 6.30
N LYS A 174 5.21 9.92 6.94
CA LYS A 174 6.14 8.82 7.21
C LYS A 174 5.50 7.46 6.98
N HIS A 175 6.30 6.51 6.52
CA HIS A 175 5.92 5.10 6.50
C HIS A 175 6.04 4.49 7.89
N VAL A 176 4.97 3.86 8.34
CA VAL A 176 4.92 3.02 9.55
C VAL A 176 4.96 1.56 9.10
N SER A 177 5.92 0.80 9.63
CA SER A 177 6.03 -0.63 9.34
C SER A 177 4.73 -1.35 9.67
N SER A 178 4.25 -2.24 8.80
CA SER A 178 3.02 -3.00 9.06
C SER A 178 3.12 -3.91 10.29
N SER A 179 4.33 -4.33 10.66
CA SER A 179 4.59 -5.08 11.91
C SER A 179 4.32 -4.27 13.19
N LEU A 180 4.30 -2.93 13.09
CA LEU A 180 3.97 -2.02 14.20
C LEU A 180 2.50 -1.62 14.23
N LEU A 181 1.72 -1.97 13.21
CA LEU A 181 0.31 -1.64 13.15
C LEU A 181 -0.49 -2.55 14.10
N PRO A 182 -1.59 -2.06 14.70
CA PRO A 182 -2.39 -2.86 15.61
C PRO A 182 -3.09 -4.00 14.86
N GLN A 183 -3.16 -5.17 15.50
CA GLN A 183 -4.03 -6.24 15.05
C GLN A 183 -5.46 -5.97 15.56
N LEU A 184 -6.39 -5.79 14.64
CA LEU A 184 -7.77 -5.51 14.99
C LEU A 184 -8.47 -6.79 15.46
N LYS A 185 -9.22 -6.68 16.57
CA LYS A 185 -10.15 -7.72 17.02
C LYS A 185 -11.51 -7.43 16.43
N LEU A 186 -11.99 -8.33 15.58
CA LEU A 186 -13.27 -8.21 14.90
C LEU A 186 -14.32 -9.11 15.55
N VAL A 187 -15.56 -8.64 15.54
CA VAL A 187 -16.72 -9.41 15.97
C VAL A 187 -17.67 -9.61 14.80
N HIS A 188 -18.31 -10.76 14.72
CA HIS A 188 -19.40 -10.99 13.79
C HIS A 188 -20.55 -11.64 14.55
N HIS A 189 -21.68 -10.94 14.60
CA HIS A 189 -22.73 -11.23 15.59
C HIS A 189 -22.11 -11.20 17.00
N ASP A 190 -22.20 -12.30 17.75
CA ASP A 190 -21.69 -12.40 19.13
C ASP A 190 -20.36 -13.16 19.24
N SER A 191 -19.70 -13.44 18.12
CA SER A 191 -18.46 -14.24 18.07
C SER A 191 -17.29 -13.42 17.56
N THR A 192 -16.11 -13.63 18.15
CA THR A 192 -14.87 -13.07 17.62
C THR A 192 -14.51 -13.78 16.32
N VAL A 193 -14.16 -13.00 15.29
CA VAL A 193 -13.65 -13.53 14.02
C VAL A 193 -12.14 -13.71 14.13
N ASN A 194 -11.64 -14.88 13.79
CA ASN A 194 -10.21 -15.12 13.63
C ASN A 194 -9.69 -14.40 12.39
N VAL A 195 -8.89 -13.36 12.62
CA VAL A 195 -8.25 -12.55 11.58
C VAL A 195 -6.83 -13.04 11.38
N SER A 196 -6.37 -13.05 10.13
CA SER A 196 -4.98 -13.44 9.82
C SER A 196 -3.98 -12.56 10.57
N GLU A 197 -2.95 -13.18 11.14
CA GLU A 197 -1.85 -12.50 11.84
C GLU A 197 -0.81 -11.88 10.90
N ASP A 198 -0.99 -12.04 9.59
CA ASP A 198 -0.12 -11.49 8.55
C ASP A 198 -0.05 -9.96 8.63
N ASP A 199 1.16 -9.39 8.60
CA ASP A 199 1.37 -7.95 8.66
C ASP A 199 0.70 -7.21 7.49
N ILE A 200 0.55 -7.86 6.33
CA ILE A 200 -0.20 -7.30 5.19
C ILE A 200 -1.65 -7.01 5.60
N MET A 201 -2.27 -7.87 6.40
CA MET A 201 -3.65 -7.65 6.86
C MET A 201 -3.76 -6.44 7.78
N LYS A 202 -2.77 -6.22 8.65
CA LYS A 202 -2.71 -5.05 9.52
C LYS A 202 -2.62 -3.75 8.72
N ASN A 203 -2.00 -3.80 7.54
CA ASN A 203 -1.94 -2.68 6.60
C ASN A 203 -3.28 -2.47 5.86
N CYS A 204 -3.85 -3.53 5.29
CA CYS A 204 -5.10 -3.45 4.52
C CYS A 204 -6.24 -2.84 5.36
N ILE A 205 -6.33 -3.20 6.64
CA ILE A 205 -7.40 -2.75 7.52
C ILE A 205 -7.31 -1.26 7.90
N GLN A 206 -6.19 -0.59 7.59
CA GLN A 206 -6.10 0.87 7.78
C GLN A 206 -7.02 1.63 6.82
N CYS A 207 -7.34 1.05 5.66
CA CYS A 207 -8.27 1.60 4.68
C CYS A 207 -9.61 0.85 4.66
N HIS A 208 -9.56 -0.49 4.76
CA HIS A 208 -10.74 -1.37 4.75
C HIS A 208 -11.19 -1.70 6.17
N ALA A 209 -11.46 -0.69 6.98
CA ALA A 209 -11.85 -0.85 8.38
C ALA A 209 -13.34 -1.21 8.53
N PRO A 210 -13.70 -1.98 9.58
CA PRO A 210 -15.10 -2.14 9.97
C PRO A 210 -15.63 -0.81 10.53
N ASN A 211 -16.89 -0.81 10.94
CA ASN A 211 -17.46 0.27 11.73
C ASN A 211 -16.75 0.43 13.10
N GLY A 212 -17.12 1.50 13.82
CA GLY A 212 -16.55 1.80 15.14
C GLY A 212 -16.82 0.77 16.24
N PHE A 213 -17.69 -0.22 16.00
CA PHE A 213 -17.95 -1.35 16.90
C PHE A 213 -17.13 -2.60 16.54
N HIS A 214 -16.25 -2.49 15.54
CA HIS A 214 -15.41 -3.58 15.02
C HIS A 214 -16.21 -4.77 14.47
N GLU A 215 -17.39 -4.51 13.91
CA GLU A 215 -18.23 -5.54 13.32
C GLU A 215 -17.72 -5.91 11.92
N ALA A 216 -17.35 -7.18 11.71
CA ALA A 216 -16.85 -7.67 10.44
C ALA A 216 -17.92 -7.61 9.34
N GLY A 217 -17.51 -7.25 8.13
CA GLY A 217 -18.37 -7.07 6.97
C GLY A 217 -19.23 -5.81 7.00
N THR A 218 -18.85 -4.82 7.81
CA THR A 218 -19.45 -3.48 7.84
C THR A 218 -18.52 -2.44 7.24
N SER A 219 -19.06 -1.27 6.88
CA SER A 219 -18.32 -0.20 6.21
C SER A 219 -17.62 -0.71 4.95
N ASP A 220 -16.29 -0.61 4.88
CA ASP A 220 -15.48 -1.09 3.75
C ASP A 220 -14.63 -2.33 4.10
N ASP A 221 -14.86 -2.94 5.27
CA ASP A 221 -14.19 -4.17 5.66
C ASP A 221 -14.59 -5.35 4.75
N ARG A 222 -13.57 -6.07 4.28
CA ARG A 222 -13.69 -7.27 3.45
C ARG A 222 -13.13 -8.51 4.15
N THR A 223 -13.07 -8.51 5.49
CA THR A 223 -12.50 -9.63 6.26
C THR A 223 -13.17 -10.96 5.91
N PRO A 224 -12.39 -11.99 5.54
CA PRO A 224 -12.89 -13.33 5.30
C PRO A 224 -13.59 -13.91 6.54
N ARG A 225 -14.72 -14.59 6.32
CA ARG A 225 -15.55 -15.22 7.36
C ARG A 225 -15.91 -16.65 6.97
N GLY A 226 -16.40 -17.44 7.94
CA GLY A 226 -16.83 -18.82 7.71
C GLY A 226 -15.65 -19.71 7.34
N VAL A 227 -15.76 -20.50 6.27
CA VAL A 227 -14.71 -21.46 5.88
C VAL A 227 -13.37 -20.81 5.46
N HIS A 228 -13.37 -19.49 5.23
CA HIS A 228 -12.18 -18.72 4.84
C HIS A 228 -11.61 -17.88 5.98
N GLU A 229 -12.14 -18.01 7.19
CA GLU A 229 -11.66 -17.31 8.37
C GLU A 229 -10.17 -17.57 8.64
N GLY A 230 -9.43 -16.54 9.10
CA GLY A 230 -7.98 -16.59 9.29
C GLY A 230 -7.14 -16.45 8.01
N LEU A 231 -7.75 -16.40 6.82
CA LEU A 231 -7.04 -16.13 5.56
C LEU A 231 -6.89 -14.62 5.32
N ILE A 232 -5.84 -14.23 4.59
CA ILE A 232 -5.67 -12.84 4.14
C ILE A 232 -6.64 -12.54 2.99
N VAL A 233 -7.16 -11.30 2.96
CA VAL A 233 -8.15 -10.81 1.97
C VAL A 233 -7.69 -11.06 0.53
N TYR A 234 -6.40 -10.85 0.23
CA TYR A 234 -5.85 -11.08 -1.11
C TYR A 234 -6.03 -12.53 -1.60
N LEU A 235 -5.89 -13.53 -0.73
CA LEU A 235 -6.06 -14.94 -1.12
C LEU A 235 -7.50 -15.26 -1.48
N VAL A 236 -8.47 -14.60 -0.83
CA VAL A 236 -9.90 -14.83 -1.06
C VAL A 236 -10.40 -14.04 -2.27
N MET A 237 -9.86 -12.83 -2.50
CA MET A 237 -10.25 -11.96 -3.63
C MET A 237 -9.54 -12.31 -4.95
N ASN A 238 -8.51 -13.17 -4.92
CA ASN A 238 -7.82 -13.65 -6.12
C ASN A 238 -7.79 -15.19 -6.17
N PRO A 239 -8.74 -15.86 -6.84
CA PRO A 239 -8.86 -17.32 -6.83
C PRO A 239 -7.63 -18.06 -7.39
N THR A 240 -6.78 -17.38 -8.17
CA THR A 240 -5.50 -17.95 -8.64
C THR A 240 -4.46 -18.07 -7.53
N ALA A 241 -4.50 -17.21 -6.50
CA ALA A 241 -3.57 -17.24 -5.38
C ALA A 241 -3.88 -18.36 -4.38
N MET A 242 -5.15 -18.80 -4.29
CA MET A 242 -5.55 -19.95 -3.46
C MET A 242 -4.96 -21.28 -3.95
N MET A 243 -4.77 -21.45 -5.27
CA MET A 243 -4.26 -22.70 -5.83
C MET A 243 -2.82 -23.02 -5.39
N GLN A 244 -1.97 -22.02 -5.13
CA GLN A 244 -0.57 -22.25 -4.74
C GLN A 244 -0.39 -22.85 -3.34
N LYS A 245 -1.26 -22.52 -2.38
CA LYS A 245 -1.20 -23.13 -1.03
C LYS A 245 -1.86 -24.51 -0.97
N THR A 246 -2.86 -24.77 -1.81
CA THR A 246 -3.56 -26.06 -1.87
C THR A 246 -2.69 -27.18 -2.47
N VAL A 247 -1.85 -26.87 -3.46
CA VAL A 247 -0.93 -27.86 -4.07
C VAL A 247 0.13 -28.36 -3.07
N VAL A 248 0.62 -27.50 -2.17
CA VAL A 248 1.61 -27.90 -1.14
C VAL A 248 0.99 -28.82 -0.08
N LYS A 249 -0.28 -28.59 0.31
CA LYS A 249 -0.99 -29.46 1.27
C LYS A 249 -1.33 -30.84 0.68
N ILE A 250 -1.70 -30.90 -0.60
CA ILE A 250 -1.98 -32.17 -1.29
C ILE A 250 -0.68 -32.97 -1.53
N ALA A 251 0.43 -32.31 -1.85
CA ALA A 251 1.72 -32.98 -2.01
C ALA A 251 2.22 -33.62 -0.70
N ILE A 252 2.03 -32.98 0.46
CA ILE A 252 2.42 -33.53 1.77
C ILE A 252 1.55 -34.74 2.15
N LEU A 253 0.26 -34.70 1.86
CA LEU A 253 -0.66 -35.83 2.10
C LEU A 253 -0.36 -37.04 1.21
N LEU A 254 0.00 -36.83 -0.06
CA LEU A 254 0.36 -37.92 -0.97
C LEU A 254 1.71 -38.57 -0.64
N PHE A 255 2.66 -37.83 -0.05
CA PHE A 255 3.94 -38.38 0.41
C PHE A 255 3.83 -39.15 1.74
N GLN A 256 2.86 -38.81 2.61
CA GLN A 256 2.65 -39.58 3.85
C GLN A 256 1.93 -40.91 3.63
N THR A 257 1.12 -41.04 2.58
CA THR A 257 0.46 -42.30 2.22
C THR A 257 1.37 -43.27 1.46
N ALA A 258 2.50 -42.80 0.91
CA ALA A 258 3.43 -43.64 0.15
C ALA A 258 4.51 -44.34 1.01
N THR A 259 4.62 -44.02 2.30
CA THR A 259 5.59 -44.62 3.22
C THR A 259 4.98 -45.70 4.13
N LEU A 260 3.73 -46.08 3.88
CA LEU A 260 2.96 -47.09 4.63
C LEU A 260 2.54 -48.30 3.76
N MET A 261 3.28 -48.57 2.69
CA MET A 261 3.19 -49.83 1.92
C MET A 261 4.52 -50.57 1.93
#